data_AF-A0A0L7T9E4-F1
#
_entry.id   AF-A0A0L7T9E4-F1
#
_cell.length_a   1.000
_cell.length_b   1.000
_cell.length_c   1.000
_cell.angle_alpha   90.00
_cell.angle_beta   90.00
_cell.angle_gamma   90.00
#
_symmetry.space_group_name_H-M   'P 1'
#
loop_
_entity.id
_entity.type
_entity.pdbx_description
1 polymer ?
#
loop_
_entity_poly.entity_id
_entity_poly.type
_entity_poly.pdbx_seq_one_letter_code
_entity_poly.pdbx_strand_id
1 'polypeptide(L)' 'MYPVDLHMHTVASTHAYSTLHDYVVHAKTNGIKLFAITDHGPDMADAPHAWHFINMRIWPRRVEGVGILRGIEANIKNT' A
#
# COMPACT_ATOMS: atom_id res chain seq x y z
N MET A 1 21.65 -3.79 4.64
CA MET A 1 20.54 -2.81 4.54
C MET A 1 19.47 -3.41 3.65
N TYR A 2 18.20 -3.31 4.04
CA TYR A 2 17.07 -3.88 3.30
C TYR A 2 16.31 -2.74 2.60
N PRO A 3 16.47 -2.53 1.29
CA PRO A 3 15.91 -1.37 0.59
C PRO A 3 14.47 -1.61 0.12
N VAL A 4 13.75 -2.54 0.76
CA VAL A 4 12.42 -2.99 0.35
C VAL A 4 11.55 -3.21 1.58
N ASP A 5 10.32 -2.72 1.52
CA ASP A 5 9.26 -3.01 2.49
C ASP A 5 8.00 -3.47 1.72
N LEU A 6 7.40 -4.56 2.15
CA LEU A 6 6.34 -5.24 1.39
C LEU A 6 4.98 -5.23 2.09
N HIS A 7 4.85 -4.60 3.26
CA HIS A 7 3.60 -4.60 4.02
C HIS A 7 3.36 -3.29 4.76
N MET A 8 2.35 -2.53 4.34
CA MET A 8 1.92 -1.28 4.98
C MET A 8 0.51 -0.85 4.55
N HIS A 9 -0.10 0.07 5.30
CA HIS A 9 -1.51 0.47 5.19
C HIS A 9 -1.68 1.97 5.02
N THR A 10 -2.67 2.38 4.24
CA THR A 10 -3.03 3.77 4.01
C THR A 10 -4.31 4.16 4.75
N VAL A 11 -4.67 5.44 4.70
CA VAL A 11 -5.97 5.98 5.19
C VAL A 11 -7.22 5.34 4.57
N ALA A 12 -7.06 4.35 3.68
CA ALA A 12 -8.13 3.49 3.22
C ALA A 12 -8.77 2.67 4.36
N SER A 13 -8.04 2.47 5.46
CA SER A 13 -8.54 2.04 6.77
C SER A 13 -8.32 3.14 7.81
N THR A 14 -9.29 3.40 8.69
CA THR A 14 -9.22 4.53 9.64
C THR A 14 -8.23 4.31 10.78
N HIS A 15 -7.82 3.07 11.05
CA HIS A 15 -6.73 2.76 11.97
C HIS A 15 -5.32 2.92 11.37
N ALA A 16 -5.21 3.28 10.09
CA ALA A 16 -3.97 3.67 9.43
C ALA A 16 -4.00 5.15 9.05
N TYR A 17 -2.82 5.79 9.02
CA TYR A 17 -2.74 7.26 9.14
C TYR A 17 -1.92 7.94 8.04
N SER A 18 -1.55 7.23 6.99
CA SER A 18 -0.68 7.76 5.92
C SER A 18 -1.29 7.57 4.53
N THR A 19 -0.94 8.43 3.60
CA THR A 19 -1.32 8.34 2.19
C THR A 19 -0.22 7.70 1.35
N LEU A 20 -0.53 7.33 0.10
CA LEU A 20 0.48 6.88 -0.86
C LEU A 20 1.64 7.89 -1.01
N HIS A 21 1.33 9.19 -1.00
CA HIS A 21 2.35 10.23 -1.15
C HIS A 21 3.25 10.34 0.09
N ASP A 22 2.71 10.14 1.30
CA ASP A 22 3.50 10.11 2.54
C ASP A 22 4.55 8.98 2.49
N TYR A 23 4.14 7.79 2.01
CA TYR A 23 5.03 6.65 1.82
C TYR A 23 6.11 6.90 0.77
N VAL A 24 5.80 7.55 -0.35
CA VAL A 24 6.82 7.92 -1.35
C VAL A 24 7.88 8.85 -0.75
N VAL A 25 7.44 9.88 -0.01
CA VAL A 25 8.34 10.83 0.66
C VAL A 25 9.23 10.10 1.67
N HIS A 26 8.65 9.25 2.52
CA HIS A 26 9.41 8.47 3.51
C HIS A 26 10.35 7.44 2.87
N ALA A 27 9.93 6.78 1.80
CA ALA A 27 10.76 5.81 1.11
C ALA A 27 12.02 6.47 0.54
N LYS A 28 11.88 7.66 -0.06
CA LYS A 28 13.01 8.44 -0.57
C LYS A 28 13.98 8.85 0.53
N THR A 29 13.48 9.38 1.65
CA THR A 29 14.33 9.84 2.76
C THR A 29 15.06 8.70 3.47
N ASN A 30 14.46 7.51 3.50
CA ASN A 30 15.02 6.32 4.17
C ASN A 30 15.77 5.36 3.22
N GLY A 31 15.92 5.73 1.94
CA GLY A 31 16.67 4.92 0.99
C GLY A 31 15.96 3.64 0.51
N ILE A 32 14.65 3.51 0.77
CA ILE A 32 13.81 2.44 0.21
C ILE A 32 13.70 2.64 -1.30
N LYS A 33 13.95 1.56 -2.06
CA LYS A 33 13.94 1.57 -3.53
C LYS A 33 12.65 0.98 -4.11
N LEU A 34 11.94 0.18 -3.32
CA LEU A 34 10.70 -0.47 -3.71
C LEU A 34 9.83 -0.64 -2.46
N PHE A 35 8.55 -0.28 -2.54
CA PHE A 35 7.58 -0.66 -1.51
C PHE A 35 6.27 -1.17 -2.11
N ALA A 36 5.47 -1.86 -1.30
CA ALA A 36 4.11 -2.26 -1.64
C ALA A 36 3.10 -1.63 -0.68
N ILE A 37 2.02 -1.06 -1.19
CA ILE A 37 0.82 -0.81 -0.37
C ILE A 37 0.00 -2.09 -0.33
N THR A 38 -0.38 -2.53 0.86
CA THR A 38 -1.11 -3.77 1.12
C THR A 38 -2.28 -3.50 2.06
N ASP A 39 -3.16 -2.57 1.69
CA ASP A 39 -4.37 -2.28 2.45
C ASP A 39 -5.20 -3.56 2.72
N HIS A 40 -5.92 -3.56 3.83
CA HIS A 40 -6.68 -4.73 4.28
C HIS A 40 -7.74 -5.15 3.27
N GLY A 41 -7.91 -6.46 3.07
CA GLY A 41 -8.90 -6.98 2.15
C GLY A 41 -10.34 -6.56 2.52
N PRO A 42 -11.26 -6.41 1.54
CA PRO A 42 -12.59 -5.80 1.72
C PRO A 42 -13.51 -6.46 2.76
N ASP A 43 -13.22 -7.70 3.14
CA ASP A 43 -14.01 -8.47 4.10
C ASP A 43 -13.66 -8.18 5.57
N MET A 44 -12.57 -7.44 5.83
CA MET A 44 -12.19 -7.02 7.18
C MET A 44 -12.99 -5.80 7.62
N ALA A 45 -13.25 -5.68 8.93
CA ALA A 45 -13.82 -4.45 9.49
C ALA A 45 -12.86 -3.28 9.24
N ASP A 46 -13.41 -2.08 8.99
CA ASP A 46 -12.61 -0.87 8.68
C ASP A 46 -11.75 -0.99 7.41
N ALA A 47 -12.02 -1.96 6.53
CA ALA A 47 -11.33 -2.11 5.24
C ALA A 47 -11.95 -1.26 4.12
N PRO A 48 -11.18 -0.92 3.07
CA PRO A 48 -11.71 -0.19 1.93
C PRO A 48 -12.63 -1.03 1.03
N HIS A 49 -13.43 -0.33 0.24
CA HIS A 49 -14.21 -0.95 -0.84
C HIS A 49 -13.31 -1.62 -1.88
N ALA A 50 -13.75 -2.72 -2.51
CA ALA A 50 -12.96 -3.48 -3.50
C ALA A 50 -12.46 -2.64 -4.70
N TRP A 51 -13.15 -1.54 -5.03
CA TRP A 51 -12.72 -0.59 -6.05
C TRP A 51 -11.37 0.08 -5.75
N HIS A 52 -10.99 0.18 -4.47
CA HIS A 52 -9.67 0.63 -4.06
C HIS A 52 -8.58 -0.18 -4.77
N PHE A 53 -8.65 -1.52 -4.66
CA PHE A 53 -7.67 -2.44 -5.26
C PHE A 53 -7.76 -2.49 -6.80
N ILE A 54 -8.97 -2.54 -7.36
CA ILE A 54 -9.17 -2.56 -8.82
C ILE A 54 -8.55 -1.31 -9.46
N ASN A 55 -8.72 -0.15 -8.82
CA ASN A 55 -8.29 1.11 -9.37
C ASN A 55 -6.81 1.44 -9.11
N MET A 56 -6.11 0.70 -8.23
CA MET A 56 -4.63 0.80 -8.10
C MET A 56 -3.91 0.62 -9.44
N ARG A 57 -4.56 0.00 -10.44
CA ARG A 57 -4.02 -0.15 -11.81
C ARG A 57 -3.56 1.17 -12.46
N ILE A 58 -4.12 2.31 -12.04
CA ILE A 58 -3.81 3.63 -12.59
C ILE A 58 -2.57 4.28 -11.95
N TRP A 59 -2.09 3.75 -10.82
CA TRP A 59 -0.97 4.37 -10.09
C TRP A 59 0.31 4.38 -10.93
N PRO A 60 1.16 5.41 -10.83
CA PRO A 60 2.49 5.36 -11.44
C PRO A 60 3.30 4.17 -10.89
N ARG A 61 4.13 3.55 -11.73
CA ARG A 61 5.02 2.46 -11.28
C ARG A 61 6.25 2.95 -10.51
N ARG A 62 6.59 4.22 -10.69
CA ARG A 62 7.75 4.86 -10.06
C ARG A 62 7.46 6.34 -9.82
N VAL A 63 7.81 6.84 -8.63
CA VAL A 63 7.74 8.26 -8.27
C VAL A 63 9.04 8.61 -7.56
N GLU A 64 9.70 9.71 -7.97
CA GLU A 64 10.98 10.17 -7.39
C GLU A 64 12.06 9.07 -7.25
N GLY A 65 12.11 8.14 -8.20
CA GLY A 65 13.07 7.04 -8.19
C GLY A 65 12.68 5.83 -7.33
N VAL A 66 11.59 5.89 -6.57
CA VAL A 66 11.04 4.81 -5.74
C VAL A 66 10.01 3.99 -6.52
N GLY A 67 10.18 2.67 -6.57
CA GLY A 67 9.22 1.75 -7.18
C GLY A 67 8.02 1.48 -6.28
N ILE A 68 6.84 1.37 -6.88
CA ILE A 68 5.56 1.18 -6.16
C ILE A 68 4.87 -0.08 -6.67
N LEU A 69 4.75 -1.08 -5.78
CA LEU A 69 3.95 -2.28 -5.99
C LEU A 69 2.51 -2.04 -5.53
N ARG A 70 1.59 -2.71 -6.21
CA ARG A 70 0.14 -2.63 -5.97
C ARG A 70 -0.25 -3.97 -5.34
N GLY A 71 -0.49 -3.97 -4.04
CA GLY A 71 -0.72 -5.19 -3.25
C GLY A 71 -2.03 -5.14 -2.49
N ILE A 72 -2.26 -6.19 -1.70
CA ILE A 72 -3.40 -6.38 -0.81
C ILE A 72 -2.97 -7.30 0.33
N GLU A 73 -3.30 -6.94 1.57
CA GLU A 73 -3.29 -7.91 2.68
C GLU A 73 -4.66 -8.58 2.72
N ALA A 74 -4.81 -9.67 1.96
CA ALA A 74 -6.08 -10.35 1.83
C ALA A 74 -6.39 -11.20 3.08
N ASN A 75 -7.68 -11.24 3.45
CA ASN A 75 -8.16 -12.09 4.54
C ASN A 75 -8.40 -13.52 4.04
N ILE A 76 -7.88 -14.51 4.77
CA ILE A 76 -8.21 -15.92 4.53
C ILE A 76 -9.67 -16.15 4.97
N LYS A 77 -10.45 -16.85 4.15
CA LYS A 77 -11.84 -17.21 4.43
C LYS A 77 -12.03 -18.72 4.44
N ASN A 78 -12.94 -19.18 5.29
CA ASN A 78 -13.32 -20.60 5.39
C ASN A 78 -14.65 -20.91 4.67
N THR A 79 -15.16 -19.97 3.87
CA THR A 79 -16.40 -20.11 3.08
C THR A 79 -16.09 -20.53 1.66
#